data_AF-A0A8T6YDI3-F1
#
_entry.id   AF-A0A8T6YDI3-F1
#
_cell.length_a   1.000
_cell.length_b   1.000
_cell.length_c   1.000
_cell.angle_alpha   90.00
_cell.angle_beta   90.00
_cell.angle_gamma   90.00
#
_symmetry.space_group_name_H-M   'P 1'
#
loop_
_entity.id
_entity.type
_entity.pdbx_description
1 polymer ?
#
loop_
_entity_poly.entity_id
_entity_poly.type
_entity_poly.pdbx_seq_one_letter_code
_entity_poly.pdbx_strand_id
1 'polypeptide(L)'
;GPSGENYSNIQFWEIQEEYLRANFSASYLYRRSNLVIYEVVITPAKSLGLVSIKIEQLKGLSTMNVTMPPGIIYVHSNIWVFAREVQKPGIIKSAIVKFRIDNKWLADNSLYNSKIKLLRWNEDKWVSLPTELKGRDENFTYYESITDGFEHFAVSIDPVYKAVPIYPINVFPAKPTATPQVNATQVQRIDEARFPQWGYVPFVLILVGILLYRMLSIKRKK
;
A
#
# COMPACT_ATOMS: atom_id res chain seq x y z
N GLY A 1 -25.44 -0.40 8.35
CA GLY A 1 -26.45 -1.43 7.99
C GLY A 1 -25.77 -2.75 7.64
N PRO A 2 -26.53 -3.80 7.29
CA PRO A 2 -25.94 -5.02 6.75
C PRO A 2 -25.27 -4.71 5.41
N SER A 3 -24.08 -5.26 5.19
CA SER A 3 -23.41 -5.31 3.88
C SER A 3 -23.93 -6.50 3.08
N GLY A 4 -23.68 -6.51 1.76
CA GLY A 4 -24.02 -7.65 0.89
C GLY A 4 -23.01 -8.81 0.94
N GLU A 5 -21.88 -8.64 1.63
CA GLU A 5 -20.80 -9.62 1.69
C GLU A 5 -21.13 -10.79 2.63
N ASN A 6 -20.74 -12.00 2.25
CA ASN A 6 -20.81 -13.15 3.15
C ASN A 6 -19.95 -12.91 4.40
N TYR A 7 -20.57 -12.95 5.58
CA TYR A 7 -19.90 -12.73 6.86
C TYR A 7 -18.69 -13.64 7.08
N SER A 8 -18.70 -14.89 6.58
CA SER A 8 -17.56 -15.79 6.72
C SER A 8 -16.32 -15.33 5.96
N ASN A 9 -16.49 -14.50 4.93
CA ASN A 9 -15.41 -13.93 4.12
C ASN A 9 -14.83 -12.63 4.71
N ILE A 10 -15.49 -12.02 5.71
CA ILE A 10 -15.00 -10.80 6.35
C ILE A 10 -13.94 -11.19 7.39
N GLN A 11 -12.73 -10.65 7.26
CA GLN A 11 -11.65 -10.83 8.23
C GLN A 11 -11.76 -9.79 9.36
N PHE A 12 -11.86 -8.52 8.99
CA PHE A 12 -11.99 -7.40 9.91
C PHE A 12 -12.97 -6.39 9.34
N TRP A 13 -13.65 -5.64 10.19
CA TRP A 13 -14.47 -4.52 9.77
C TRP A 13 -14.53 -3.46 10.87
N GLU A 14 -14.86 -2.24 10.45
CA GLU A 14 -15.14 -1.11 11.33
C GLU A 14 -16.13 -0.17 10.61
N ILE A 15 -17.00 0.50 11.36
CA ILE A 15 -17.93 1.49 10.84
C ILE A 15 -17.69 2.82 11.56
N GLN A 16 -17.70 3.90 10.80
CA GLN A 16 -17.56 5.26 11.30
C GLN A 16 -18.69 6.12 10.76
N GLU A 17 -19.04 7.16 11.51
CA GLU A 17 -20.10 8.11 11.13
C GLU A 17 -19.57 9.52 11.21
N GLU A 18 -19.80 10.32 10.19
CA GLU A 18 -19.40 11.72 10.16
C GLU A 18 -20.50 12.58 9.54
N TYR A 19 -20.53 13.84 9.96
CA TYR A 19 -21.42 14.83 9.35
C TYR A 19 -20.82 15.33 8.04
N LEU A 20 -21.51 15.06 6.94
CA LEU A 20 -21.15 15.56 5.61
C LEU A 20 -21.78 16.93 5.37
N ARG A 21 -20.96 17.98 5.47
CA ARG A 21 -21.36 19.37 5.21
C ARG A 21 -20.82 19.83 3.86
N ALA A 22 -21.67 20.49 3.08
CA ALA A 22 -21.31 21.00 1.75
C ALA A 22 -19.98 21.77 1.77
N ASN A 23 -19.04 21.36 0.90
CA ASN A 23 -17.71 21.95 0.70
C ASN A 23 -16.70 21.77 1.84
N PHE A 24 -16.99 20.96 2.87
CA PHE A 24 -16.03 20.65 3.93
C PHE A 24 -15.67 19.17 3.89
N SER A 25 -14.37 18.89 3.99
CA SER A 25 -13.88 17.51 4.08
C SER A 25 -14.23 16.92 5.45
N ALA A 26 -14.81 15.72 5.44
CA ALA A 26 -15.00 14.88 6.61
C ALA A 26 -14.04 13.70 6.54
N SER A 27 -13.39 13.38 7.66
CA SER A 27 -12.41 12.29 7.79
C SER A 27 -12.99 11.15 8.62
N TYR A 28 -13.26 10.03 7.98
CA TYR A 28 -13.66 8.79 8.63
C TYR A 28 -12.40 8.01 9.03
N LEU A 29 -12.01 8.12 10.30
CA LEU A 29 -10.80 7.48 10.83
C LEU A 29 -11.10 6.11 11.45
N TYR A 30 -10.46 5.07 10.92
CA TYR A 30 -10.61 3.70 11.40
C TYR A 30 -9.44 3.33 12.31
N ARG A 31 -9.75 2.98 13.56
CA ARG A 31 -8.75 2.84 14.63
C ARG A 31 -8.19 1.43 14.76
N ARG A 32 -8.83 0.44 14.14
CA ARG A 32 -8.35 -0.94 14.16
C ARG A 32 -7.02 -1.05 13.42
N SER A 33 -5.95 -1.37 14.15
CA SER A 33 -4.58 -1.45 13.62
C SER A 33 -4.44 -2.38 12.40
N ASN A 34 -5.20 -3.48 12.39
CA ASN A 34 -5.11 -4.51 11.35
C ASN A 34 -5.92 -4.18 10.08
N LEU A 35 -6.70 -3.09 10.08
CA LEU A 35 -7.31 -2.60 8.84
C LEU A 35 -6.26 -1.88 8.00
N VAL A 36 -6.12 -2.32 6.75
CA VAL A 36 -5.22 -1.72 5.76
C VAL A 36 -5.67 -0.32 5.38
N ILE A 37 -6.98 -0.13 5.16
CA ILE A 37 -7.59 1.18 4.95
C ILE A 37 -7.85 1.78 6.32
N TYR A 38 -7.20 2.91 6.62
CA TYR A 38 -7.27 3.54 7.93
C TYR A 38 -7.99 4.90 7.91
N GLU A 39 -8.20 5.49 6.74
CA GLU A 39 -8.95 6.73 6.61
C GLU A 39 -9.69 6.79 5.27
N VAL A 40 -10.93 7.28 5.28
CA VAL A 40 -11.64 7.73 4.09
C VAL A 40 -11.98 9.20 4.29
N VAL A 41 -11.63 10.05 3.33
CA VAL A 41 -11.92 11.48 3.35
C VAL A 41 -12.93 11.79 2.26
N ILE A 42 -14.03 12.45 2.61
CA ILE A 42 -15.08 12.85 1.65
C ILE A 42 -15.29 14.35 1.70
N THR A 43 -15.26 15.00 0.53
CA THR A 43 -15.68 16.38 0.36
C THR A 43 -16.98 16.40 -0.46
N PRO A 44 -18.15 16.66 0.16
CA PRO A 44 -19.42 16.64 -0.54
C PRO A 44 -19.74 18.01 -1.18
N ALA A 45 -20.49 18.02 -2.28
CA ALA A 45 -21.02 19.22 -2.90
C ALA A 45 -22.28 19.75 -2.18
N LYS A 46 -23.02 18.88 -1.50
CA LYS A 46 -24.24 19.18 -0.75
C LYS A 46 -24.13 18.64 0.68
N SER A 47 -24.87 19.22 1.62
CA SER A 47 -24.95 18.67 2.97
C SER A 47 -25.83 17.43 2.98
N LEU A 48 -25.35 16.35 3.59
CA LEU A 48 -26.03 15.04 3.62
C LEU A 48 -26.37 14.60 5.06
N GLY A 49 -26.03 15.42 6.05
CA GLY A 49 -26.24 15.06 7.46
C GLY A 49 -25.24 14.02 7.92
N LEU A 50 -25.67 13.17 8.87
CA LEU A 50 -24.85 12.09 9.39
C LEU A 50 -24.86 10.92 8.40
N VAL A 51 -23.66 10.51 7.95
CA VAL A 51 -23.49 9.39 7.02
C VAL A 51 -22.55 8.38 7.65
N SER A 52 -22.91 7.09 7.56
CA SER A 52 -22.08 5.98 8.04
C SER A 52 -21.30 5.35 6.88
N ILE A 53 -20.00 5.10 7.08
CA ILE A 53 -19.15 4.35 6.16
C ILE A 53 -18.55 3.16 6.90
N LYS A 54 -18.70 1.97 6.31
CA LYS A 54 -18.12 0.72 6.82
C LYS A 54 -17.01 0.24 5.91
N ILE A 55 -15.86 -0.08 6.50
CA ILE A 55 -14.77 -0.79 5.83
C ILE A 55 -14.88 -2.25 6.22
N GLU A 56 -14.75 -3.12 5.24
CA GLU A 56 -14.58 -4.56 5.43
C GLU A 56 -13.28 -4.97 4.76
N GLN A 57 -12.37 -5.56 5.52
CA GLN A 57 -11.21 -6.26 4.99
C GLN A 57 -11.57 -7.73 4.86
N LEU A 58 -11.37 -8.29 3.66
CA LEU A 58 -11.83 -9.62 3.31
C LEU A 58 -10.69 -10.64 3.41
N LYS A 59 -11.05 -11.91 3.63
CA LYS A 59 -10.12 -13.05 3.63
C LYS A 59 -9.71 -13.46 2.21
N GLY A 60 -10.53 -13.11 1.22
CA GLY A 60 -10.29 -13.37 -0.19
C GLY A 60 -11.15 -12.45 -1.07
N LEU A 61 -11.37 -12.86 -2.31
CA LEU A 61 -12.22 -12.14 -3.25
C LEU A 61 -13.64 -11.97 -2.71
N SER A 62 -14.29 -10.84 -3.01
CA SER A 62 -15.68 -10.62 -2.64
C SER A 62 -16.59 -11.70 -3.21
N THR A 63 -17.61 -12.08 -2.43
CA THR A 63 -18.65 -13.02 -2.87
C THR A 63 -19.67 -12.38 -3.83
N MET A 64 -19.55 -11.09 -4.13
CA MET A 64 -20.52 -10.29 -4.91
C MET A 64 -20.16 -10.16 -6.41
N ASN A 65 -20.05 -11.29 -7.13
CA ASN A 65 -19.80 -11.33 -8.58
C ASN A 65 -18.64 -10.43 -9.07
N VAL A 66 -17.54 -10.42 -8.32
CA VAL A 66 -16.29 -9.71 -8.67
C VAL A 66 -15.29 -10.73 -9.22
N THR A 67 -14.44 -10.34 -10.17
CA THR A 67 -13.36 -11.21 -10.70
C THR A 67 -12.02 -10.92 -10.03
N MET A 68 -11.01 -11.78 -10.21
CA MET A 68 -9.69 -11.57 -9.60
C MET A 68 -9.01 -10.30 -10.15
N PRO A 69 -8.56 -9.37 -9.29
CA PRO A 69 -7.77 -8.22 -9.72
C PRO A 69 -6.39 -8.64 -10.25
N PRO A 70 -5.84 -7.88 -11.20
CA PRO A 70 -4.49 -8.11 -11.70
C PRO A 70 -3.44 -7.74 -10.64
N GLY A 71 -2.26 -8.37 -10.74
CA GLY A 71 -1.10 -8.10 -9.88
C GLY A 71 -1.03 -9.00 -8.64
N ILE A 72 -0.05 -8.72 -7.77
CA ILE A 72 0.07 -9.39 -6.48
C ILE A 72 -0.85 -8.65 -5.51
N ILE A 73 -1.83 -9.36 -4.97
CA ILE A 73 -2.85 -8.74 -4.11
C ILE A 73 -2.41 -8.81 -2.66
N TYR A 74 -2.33 -7.64 -2.03
CA TYR A 74 -2.07 -7.54 -0.59
C TYR A 74 -3.35 -7.72 0.22
N VAL A 75 -4.44 -7.11 -0.22
CA VAL A 75 -5.74 -7.21 0.46
C VAL A 75 -6.90 -6.91 -0.48
N HIS A 76 -8.03 -7.57 -0.24
CA HIS A 76 -9.34 -7.20 -0.77
C HIS A 76 -10.15 -6.48 0.32
N SER A 77 -10.85 -5.41 -0.05
CA SER A 77 -11.68 -4.66 0.89
C SER A 77 -12.96 -4.19 0.25
N ASN A 78 -14.02 -4.05 1.05
CA ASN A 78 -15.24 -3.33 0.68
C ASN A 78 -15.33 -2.00 1.43
N ILE A 79 -15.83 -0.97 0.77
CA ILE A 79 -16.23 0.31 1.38
C ILE A 79 -17.72 0.51 1.14
N TRP A 80 -18.52 0.38 2.20
CA TRP A 80 -19.97 0.56 2.14
C TRP A 80 -20.36 1.92 2.67
N VAL A 81 -21.02 2.72 1.83
CA VAL A 81 -21.57 4.01 2.22
C VAL A 81 -23.08 3.87 2.43
N PHE A 82 -23.54 4.04 3.67
CA PHE A 82 -24.95 3.89 4.04
C PHE A 82 -25.77 5.17 3.84
N ALA A 83 -25.64 5.74 2.64
CA ALA A 83 -26.36 6.93 2.18
C ALA A 83 -26.40 6.90 0.65
N ARG A 84 -27.53 6.47 0.07
CA ARG A 84 -27.63 6.19 -1.38
C ARG A 84 -27.37 7.44 -2.23
N GLU A 85 -27.73 8.59 -1.71
CA GLU A 85 -27.49 9.89 -2.31
C GLU A 85 -26.02 10.24 -2.46
N VAL A 86 -25.12 9.75 -1.57
CA VAL A 86 -23.67 9.99 -1.68
C VAL A 86 -23.12 9.46 -3.01
N GLN A 87 -23.68 8.36 -3.50
CA GLN A 87 -23.17 7.68 -4.69
C GLN A 87 -23.73 8.27 -6.00
N LYS A 88 -24.62 9.27 -5.93
CA LYS A 88 -25.15 9.92 -7.13
C LYS A 88 -24.12 10.87 -7.74
N PRO A 89 -24.06 10.98 -9.08
CA PRO A 89 -23.17 11.93 -9.76
C PRO A 89 -23.34 13.37 -9.23
N GLY A 90 -22.22 14.06 -9.01
CA GLY A 90 -22.19 15.45 -8.57
C GLY A 90 -22.50 15.68 -7.08
N ILE A 91 -22.73 14.63 -6.28
CA ILE A 91 -22.92 14.76 -4.83
C ILE A 91 -21.59 14.81 -4.09
N ILE A 92 -20.59 14.03 -4.52
CA ILE A 92 -19.23 14.08 -3.98
C ILE A 92 -18.32 14.82 -4.94
N LYS A 93 -17.58 15.79 -4.42
CA LYS A 93 -16.55 16.54 -5.17
C LYS A 93 -15.24 15.77 -5.23
N SER A 94 -14.88 15.13 -4.12
CA SER A 94 -13.68 14.31 -3.99
C SER A 94 -13.88 13.28 -2.90
N ALA A 95 -13.38 12.07 -3.14
CA ALA A 95 -13.22 11.03 -2.14
C ALA A 95 -11.78 10.49 -2.21
N ILE A 96 -11.15 10.39 -1.04
CA ILE A 96 -9.78 9.90 -0.89
C ILE A 96 -9.79 8.70 0.05
N VAL A 97 -9.19 7.60 -0.39
CA VAL A 97 -8.94 6.41 0.43
C VAL A 97 -7.49 6.41 0.84
N LYS A 98 -7.22 6.35 2.14
CA LYS A 98 -5.86 6.23 2.67
C LYS A 98 -5.63 4.84 3.23
N PHE A 99 -4.53 4.24 2.83
CA PHE A 99 -4.20 2.88 3.20
C PHE A 99 -2.71 2.72 3.45
N ARG A 100 -2.36 1.64 4.13
CA ARG A 100 -0.98 1.34 4.51
C ARG A 100 -0.63 -0.12 4.28
N ILE A 101 0.59 -0.37 3.85
CA ILE A 101 1.13 -1.72 3.66
C ILE A 101 2.20 -1.95 4.72
N ASP A 102 2.20 -3.14 5.30
CA ASP A 102 3.22 -3.59 6.23
C ASP A 102 4.59 -3.66 5.52
N ASN A 103 5.58 -2.98 6.10
CA ASN A 103 6.93 -2.92 5.55
C ASN A 103 7.60 -4.30 5.54
N LYS A 104 7.36 -5.11 6.57
CA LYS A 104 7.91 -6.47 6.63
C LYS A 104 7.29 -7.35 5.53
N TRP A 105 6.00 -7.22 5.25
CA TRP A 105 5.38 -7.94 4.13
C TRP A 105 5.98 -7.52 2.77
N LEU A 106 6.22 -6.23 2.55
CA LEU A 106 6.92 -5.76 1.35
C LEU A 106 8.36 -6.32 1.26
N ALA A 107 9.06 -6.40 2.39
CA ALA A 107 10.41 -6.96 2.46
C ALA A 107 10.44 -8.45 2.12
N ASP A 108 9.62 -9.23 2.81
CA ASP A 108 9.57 -10.69 2.70
C ASP A 108 9.18 -11.13 1.28
N ASN A 109 8.45 -10.29 0.55
CA ASN A 109 8.03 -10.54 -0.83
C ASN A 109 8.90 -9.84 -1.89
N SER A 110 9.98 -9.13 -1.50
CA SER A 110 10.84 -8.36 -2.42
C SER A 110 10.11 -7.28 -3.24
N LEU A 111 9.11 -6.62 -2.64
CA LEU A 111 8.19 -5.67 -3.31
C LEU A 111 8.44 -4.19 -2.96
N TYR A 112 9.50 -3.84 -2.23
CA TYR A 112 9.74 -2.45 -1.78
C TYR A 112 9.82 -1.40 -2.89
N ASN A 113 10.30 -1.78 -4.08
CA ASN A 113 10.45 -0.89 -5.23
C ASN A 113 9.31 -1.08 -6.25
N SER A 114 8.29 -1.86 -5.91
CA SER A 114 7.18 -2.17 -6.79
C SER A 114 6.19 -1.03 -6.86
N LYS A 115 5.41 -0.98 -7.96
CA LYS A 115 4.35 0.01 -8.09
C LYS A 115 3.12 -0.47 -7.35
N ILE A 116 2.75 0.24 -6.29
CA ILE A 116 1.57 -0.05 -5.47
C ILE A 116 0.41 0.82 -5.93
N LYS A 117 -0.77 0.21 -6.06
CA LYS A 117 -2.00 0.86 -6.53
C LYS A 117 -3.20 0.39 -5.72
N LEU A 118 -4.18 1.26 -5.57
CA LEU A 118 -5.53 0.87 -5.18
C LEU A 118 -6.36 0.64 -6.46
N LEU A 119 -6.99 -0.51 -6.56
CA LEU A 119 -7.93 -0.84 -7.62
C LEU A 119 -9.36 -0.73 -7.09
N ARG A 120 -10.29 -0.25 -7.91
CA ARG A 120 -11.74 -0.30 -7.65
C ARG A 120 -12.41 -1.18 -8.70
N TRP A 121 -13.32 -2.04 -8.27
CA TRP A 121 -14.21 -2.75 -9.19
C TRP A 121 -15.26 -1.78 -9.72
N ASN A 122 -15.39 -1.70 -11.03
CA ASN A 122 -16.41 -0.90 -11.68
C ASN A 122 -17.15 -1.79 -12.68
N GLU A 123 -18.34 -2.25 -12.28
CA GLU A 123 -19.25 -3.12 -13.03
C GLU A 123 -18.65 -4.46 -13.47
N ASP A 124 -17.76 -4.45 -14.45
CA ASP A 124 -17.19 -5.62 -15.12
C ASP A 124 -15.65 -5.67 -15.08
N LYS A 125 -14.99 -4.65 -14.55
CA LYS A 125 -13.52 -4.55 -14.57
C LYS A 125 -12.92 -3.85 -13.36
N TRP A 126 -11.67 -4.19 -13.10
CA TRP A 126 -10.83 -3.45 -12.16
C TRP A 126 -10.23 -2.21 -12.81
N VAL A 127 -10.43 -1.07 -12.18
CA VAL A 127 -9.86 0.22 -12.58
C VAL A 127 -8.79 0.62 -11.58
N SER A 128 -7.59 0.93 -12.08
CA SER A 128 -6.53 1.51 -11.25
C SER A 128 -6.88 2.95 -10.90
N LEU A 129 -6.88 3.24 -9.61
CA LEU A 129 -7.06 4.59 -9.12
C LEU A 129 -5.72 5.35 -9.15
N PRO A 130 -5.73 6.69 -9.26
CA PRO A 130 -4.55 7.50 -8.99
C PRO A 130 -4.09 7.27 -7.56
N THR A 131 -2.89 6.71 -7.40
CA THR A 131 -2.30 6.34 -6.10
C THR A 131 -0.97 7.04 -5.90
N GLU A 132 -0.80 7.69 -4.75
CA GLU A 132 0.42 8.40 -4.38
C GLU A 132 1.01 7.85 -3.09
N LEU A 133 2.34 7.65 -3.07
CA LEU A 133 3.11 7.39 -1.85
C LEU A 133 3.16 8.67 -1.01
N LYS A 134 2.78 8.60 0.27
CA LYS A 134 2.81 9.74 1.19
C LYS A 134 3.94 9.69 2.20
N GLY A 135 4.44 8.50 2.50
CA GLY A 135 5.56 8.36 3.42
C GLY A 135 5.72 6.93 3.91
N ARG A 136 6.70 6.77 4.79
CA ARG A 136 7.02 5.51 5.44
C ARG A 136 7.45 5.79 6.87
N ASP A 137 7.03 4.95 7.80
CA ASP A 137 7.58 4.86 9.15
C ASP A 137 8.25 3.50 9.36
N GLU A 138 8.56 3.14 10.60
CA GLU A 138 9.22 1.88 10.94
C GLU A 138 8.39 0.64 10.52
N ASN A 139 7.07 0.73 10.58
CA ASN A 139 6.17 -0.41 10.42
C ASN A 139 5.44 -0.43 9.07
N PHE A 140 5.10 0.75 8.53
CA PHE A 140 4.20 0.88 7.40
C PHE A 140 4.70 1.84 6.32
N THR A 141 4.28 1.56 5.09
CA THR A 141 4.34 2.50 3.97
C THR A 141 2.92 2.97 3.64
N TYR A 142 2.73 4.29 3.54
CA TYR A 142 1.42 4.95 3.48
C TYR A 142 1.12 5.50 2.09
N TYR A 143 -0.12 5.30 1.65
CA TYR A 143 -0.61 5.71 0.34
C TYR A 143 -1.95 6.42 0.44
N GLU A 144 -2.20 7.31 -0.51
CA GLU A 144 -3.53 7.89 -0.76
C GLU A 144 -3.98 7.57 -2.17
N SER A 145 -5.27 7.36 -2.36
CA SER A 145 -5.86 7.19 -3.68
C SER A 145 -7.16 7.95 -3.83
N ILE A 146 -7.32 8.60 -4.97
CA ILE A 146 -8.55 9.33 -5.32
C ILE A 146 -9.52 8.33 -5.94
N THR A 147 -10.77 8.34 -5.47
CA THR A 147 -11.80 7.44 -5.97
C THR A 147 -13.06 8.19 -6.38
N ASP A 148 -13.74 7.66 -7.39
CA ASP A 148 -14.99 8.17 -7.95
C ASP A 148 -16.22 7.35 -7.52
N GLY A 149 -16.02 6.28 -6.76
CA GLY A 149 -17.08 5.42 -6.25
C GLY A 149 -16.59 4.53 -5.13
N PHE A 150 -17.48 3.67 -4.64
CA PHE A 150 -17.21 2.79 -3.50
C PHE A 150 -17.46 1.33 -3.87
N GLU A 151 -17.82 0.50 -2.90
CA GLU A 151 -17.99 -0.95 -3.02
C GLU A 151 -16.66 -1.70 -2.97
N HIS A 152 -16.20 -2.35 -4.05
CA HIS A 152 -15.11 -3.33 -3.98
C HIS A 152 -13.76 -2.74 -4.37
N PHE A 153 -12.75 -3.01 -3.54
CA PHE A 153 -11.39 -2.51 -3.68
C PHE A 153 -10.36 -3.63 -3.51
N ALA A 154 -9.18 -3.44 -4.11
CA ALA A 154 -8.02 -4.27 -3.87
C ALA A 154 -6.74 -3.43 -3.85
N VAL A 155 -5.85 -3.70 -2.89
CA VAL A 155 -4.48 -3.16 -2.93
C VAL A 155 -3.64 -4.12 -3.77
N SER A 156 -3.24 -3.66 -4.95
CA SER A 156 -2.48 -4.44 -5.92
C SER A 156 -1.06 -3.90 -6.07
N ILE A 157 -0.13 -4.82 -6.23
CA ILE A 157 1.28 -4.55 -6.45
C ILE A 157 1.66 -5.09 -7.82
N ASP A 158 2.10 -4.17 -8.69
CA ASP A 158 2.77 -4.54 -9.92
C ASP A 158 4.26 -4.70 -9.60
N PRO A 159 4.81 -5.93 -9.61
CA PRO A 159 6.24 -6.11 -9.42
C PRO A 159 6.98 -5.38 -10.53
N VAL A 160 7.92 -4.52 -10.16
CA VAL A 160 8.89 -4.02 -11.14
C VAL A 160 9.79 -5.20 -11.45
N TYR A 161 9.49 -5.94 -12.51
CA TYR A 161 10.48 -6.79 -13.13
C TYR A 161 11.60 -5.85 -13.58
N LYS A 162 12.76 -5.92 -12.91
CA LYS A 162 13.97 -5.39 -13.52
C LYS A 162 14.16 -6.21 -14.79
N ALA A 163 13.85 -5.63 -15.94
CA ALA A 163 14.35 -6.16 -17.19
C ALA A 163 15.87 -6.24 -17.02
N VAL A 164 16.41 -7.46 -16.94
CA VAL A 164 17.84 -7.65 -17.16
C VAL A 164 18.06 -7.12 -18.58
N PRO A 165 18.92 -6.11 -18.81
CA PRO A 165 19.22 -5.67 -20.15
C PRO A 165 19.71 -6.89 -20.92
N ILE A 166 18.94 -7.31 -21.92
CA ILE A 166 19.36 -8.31 -22.88
C ILE A 166 20.42 -7.61 -23.72
N TYR A 167 21.69 -7.73 -23.33
CA TYR A 167 22.77 -7.42 -24.24
C TYR A 167 22.63 -8.38 -25.42
N PRO A 168 22.66 -7.90 -26.69
CA PRO A 168 22.61 -8.81 -27.82
C PRO A 168 23.77 -9.80 -27.68
N ILE A 169 23.43 -11.08 -27.56
CA ILE A 169 24.39 -12.15 -27.75
C ILE A 169 24.83 -12.01 -29.21
N ASN A 170 26.08 -11.62 -29.45
CA ASN A 170 26.68 -11.76 -30.77
C ASN A 170 26.78 -13.25 -31.07
N VAL A 171 25.73 -13.80 -31.70
CA VAL A 171 25.71 -15.18 -32.19
C VAL A 171 26.61 -15.24 -33.42
N PHE A 172 27.89 -15.51 -33.22
CA PHE A 172 28.69 -16.12 -34.28
C PHE A 172 28.11 -17.51 -34.57
N PRO A 173 27.93 -17.90 -35.84
CA PRO A 173 27.32 -19.19 -36.17
C PRO A 173 28.24 -20.33 -35.70
N ALA A 174 27.80 -21.05 -34.66
CA ALA A 174 28.44 -22.28 -34.22
C ALA A 174 28.01 -23.45 -35.13
N LYS A 175 29.01 -24.04 -35.79
CA LYS A 175 28.97 -25.34 -36.47
C LYS A 175 28.54 -26.44 -35.48
N PRO A 176 27.78 -27.49 -35.89
CA PRO A 176 27.11 -28.38 -34.94
C PRO A 176 28.05 -29.27 -34.10
N THR A 177 27.83 -29.15 -32.79
CA THR A 177 27.79 -30.14 -31.70
C THR A 177 28.89 -31.19 -31.53
N ALA A 178 29.61 -31.07 -30.40
CA ALA A 178 30.07 -32.22 -29.61
C ALA A 178 29.62 -32.02 -28.15
N THR A 179 28.94 -33.02 -27.59
CA THR A 179 28.51 -33.10 -26.18
C THR A 179 29.73 -33.23 -25.26
N PRO A 180 29.91 -32.38 -24.23
CA PRO A 180 30.96 -32.62 -23.24
C PRO A 180 30.51 -33.62 -22.17
N GLN A 181 31.24 -34.73 -22.07
CA GLN A 181 31.30 -35.59 -20.90
C GLN A 181 31.87 -34.84 -19.69
N VAL A 182 31.35 -35.22 -18.52
CA VAL A 182 31.79 -34.80 -17.18
C VAL A 182 33.26 -35.18 -16.94
N ASN A 183 34.05 -34.24 -16.41
CA ASN A 183 35.26 -34.55 -15.64
C ASN A 183 35.39 -33.60 -14.44
N ALA A 184 35.77 -34.15 -13.29
CA ALA A 184 35.76 -33.50 -11.99
C ALA A 184 37.13 -32.92 -11.57
N THR A 185 37.05 -31.86 -10.76
CA THR A 185 37.97 -31.40 -9.67
C THR A 185 39.09 -30.38 -10.00
N GLN A 186 38.99 -29.16 -9.44
CA GLN A 186 39.83 -28.61 -8.31
C GLN A 186 39.77 -27.05 -8.23
N VAL A 187 39.17 -26.55 -7.13
CA VAL A 187 39.52 -25.41 -6.23
C VAL A 187 39.79 -23.98 -6.77
N GLN A 188 39.00 -22.99 -6.29
CA GLN A 188 39.54 -21.78 -5.61
C GLN A 188 38.50 -21.04 -4.76
N ARG A 189 38.84 -20.87 -3.47
CA ARG A 189 38.16 -20.00 -2.49
C ARG A 189 38.27 -18.55 -2.99
N ILE A 190 37.14 -17.83 -3.09
CA ILE A 190 37.18 -16.38 -3.31
C ILE A 190 37.15 -15.73 -1.93
N ASP A 191 38.21 -14.99 -1.64
CA ASP A 191 38.40 -14.21 -0.43
C ASP A 191 37.24 -13.25 -0.18
N GLU A 192 36.70 -13.27 1.04
CA GLU A 192 35.79 -12.23 1.53
C GLU A 192 36.50 -10.88 1.47
N ALA A 193 35.92 -9.95 0.70
CA ALA A 193 36.34 -8.57 0.71
C ALA A 193 36.15 -7.98 2.12
N ARG A 194 37.26 -7.87 2.84
CA ARG A 194 37.44 -7.16 4.11
C ARG A 194 37.11 -5.67 3.92
N PHE A 195 35.93 -5.24 4.35
CA PHE A 195 35.58 -3.81 4.34
C PHE A 195 36.41 -3.02 5.38
N PRO A 196 36.94 -1.83 5.05
CA PRO A 196 37.80 -1.03 5.94
C PRO A 196 37.03 -0.42 7.12
N GLN A 197 37.63 -0.53 8.31
CA GLN A 197 37.08 -0.26 9.64
C GLN A 197 37.21 1.20 10.13
N TRP A 198 37.08 2.25 9.30
CA TRP A 198 37.19 3.64 9.81
C TRP A 198 35.94 4.48 9.51
N GLY A 199 35.21 4.90 10.56
CA GLY A 199 34.25 6.01 10.43
C GLY A 199 33.12 6.18 11.46
N TYR A 200 33.00 5.37 12.52
CA TYR A 200 32.00 5.60 13.59
C TYR A 200 32.45 6.71 14.56
N VAL A 201 32.52 7.98 14.14
CA VAL A 201 32.80 9.09 15.09
C VAL A 201 31.97 10.38 14.93
N PRO A 202 31.31 10.77 13.81
CA PRO A 202 30.55 12.03 13.84
C PRO A 202 29.10 11.90 14.38
N PHE A 203 28.49 10.71 14.43
CA PHE A 203 27.08 10.58 14.82
C PHE A 203 26.81 10.63 16.33
N VAL A 204 27.77 10.24 17.17
CA VAL A 204 27.59 10.24 18.64
C VAL A 204 27.60 11.67 19.20
N LEU A 205 28.40 12.58 18.64
CA LEU A 205 28.46 13.97 19.08
C LEU A 205 27.19 14.76 18.71
N ILE A 206 26.55 14.44 17.59
CA ILE A 206 25.29 15.07 17.15
C ILE A 206 24.14 14.69 18.12
N LEU A 207 24.08 13.42 18.56
CA LEU A 207 23.07 12.96 19.52
C LEU A 207 23.23 13.58 20.92
N VAL A 208 24.48 13.72 21.40
CA VAL A 208 24.77 14.39 22.68
C VAL A 208 24.41 15.88 22.62
N GLY A 209 24.69 16.56 21.50
CA GLY A 209 24.31 17.96 21.30
C GLY A 209 22.80 18.19 21.33
N ILE A 210 22.02 17.30 20.70
CA ILE A 210 20.54 17.38 20.69
C ILE A 210 19.95 17.16 22.09
N LEU A 211 20.52 16.24 22.88
CA LEU A 211 20.10 15.98 24.26
C LEU A 211 20.40 17.16 25.20
N LEU A 212 21.58 17.76 25.10
CA LEU A 212 21.96 18.94 25.89
C LEU A 212 21.09 20.16 25.55
N TYR A 213 20.80 20.39 24.26
CA TYR A 213 19.90 21.47 23.82
C TYR A 213 18.48 21.30 24.40
N ARG A 214 17.93 20.09 24.39
CA ARG A 214 16.60 19.81 24.97
C ARG A 214 16.59 20.05 26.48
N MET A 215 17.62 19.61 27.22
CA MET A 215 17.70 19.85 28.67
C MET A 215 17.78 21.34 29.02
N LEU A 216 18.55 22.13 28.26
CA LEU A 216 18.65 23.58 28.47
C LEU A 216 17.37 24.32 28.11
N SER A 217 16.63 23.87 27.10
CA SER A 217 15.33 24.46 26.72
C SER A 217 14.22 24.20 27.74
N ILE A 218 14.26 23.06 28.45
CA ILE A 218 13.28 22.69 29.46
C ILE A 218 13.49 23.51 30.75
N LYS A 219 14.75 23.78 31.12
CA LYS A 219 15.07 24.64 32.28
C LYS A 219 14.71 26.12 32.07
N ARG A 220 14.58 26.60 30.83
CA ARG A 220 14.18 27.99 30.53
C ARG A 220 12.66 28.22 30.54
N LYS A 221 11.85 27.15 30.67
CA LYS A 221 10.38 27.21 30.69
C LYS A 221 9.76 26.86 32.06
N LYS A 222 10.58 26.84 33.12
CA LYS A 222 10.16 26.81 34.52
C LYS A 222 10.78 28.02 35.21
#